data_AF-A0A7C7NSX2-F1
#
_entry.id   AF-A0A7C7NSX2-F1
#
_cell.length_a   1.000
_cell.length_b   1.000
_cell.length_c   1.000
_cell.angle_alpha   90.00
_cell.angle_beta   90.00
_cell.angle_gamma   90.00
#
_symmetry.space_group_name_H-M   'P 1'
#
loop_
_entity.id
_entity.type
_entity.pdbx_description
1 polymer ?
#
loop_
_entity_poly.entity_id
_entity_poly.type
_entity_poly.pdbx_seq_one_letter_code
_entity_poly.pdbx_strand_id
1 'polypeptide(L)' 'MEYIFRSQVALRLGYKNLFTLDSEEGFTAGVGTKLKLAGGVALKIDYAYQELGRLENAQRFSLGFEF' A
#
# COMPACT_ATOMS: atom_id res chain seq x y z
N MET A 1 5.96 -5.05 9.27
CA MET A 1 7.32 -4.49 9.11
C MET A 1 7.29 -3.63 7.86
N GLU A 2 7.39 -2.32 7.97
CA GLU A 2 7.40 -1.41 6.81
C GLU A 2 8.86 -1.26 6.33
N TYR A 3 9.14 -1.65 5.08
CA TYR A 3 10.45 -1.46 4.46
C TYR A 3 10.35 -0.28 3.48
N ILE A 4 10.88 0.87 3.87
CA ILE A 4 10.95 2.06 3.00
C ILE A 4 12.30 2.04 2.29
N PHE A 5 12.32 1.71 1.01
CA PHE A 5 13.52 1.81 0.19
C PHE A 5 13.55 3.19 -0.51
N ARG A 6 14.46 4.06 -0.05
CA ARG A 6 14.90 5.27 -0.75
C ARG A 6 13.87 6.39 -0.99
N SER A 7 12.88 6.62 -0.11
CA SER A 7 11.96 7.79 -0.18
C SER A 7 11.13 7.94 -1.48
N GLN A 8 11.41 7.09 -2.47
CA GLN A 8 10.76 6.99 -3.76
C GLN A 8 9.93 5.72 -3.85
N VAL A 9 10.25 4.66 -3.10
CA VAL A 9 9.46 3.43 -3.10
C VAL A 9 9.14 3.03 -1.65
N ALA A 10 7.85 2.91 -1.34
CA ALA A 10 7.31 2.51 -0.05
C ALA A 10 6.67 1.13 -0.20
N LEU A 11 7.23 0.13 0.48
CA LEU A 11 6.61 -1.20 0.57
C LEU A 11 5.98 -1.35 1.95
N ARG A 12 4.68 -1.60 1.97
CA ARG A 12 3.88 -1.80 3.18
C ARG A 12 3.40 -3.24 3.20
N LEU A 13 3.82 -3.99 4.21
CA LEU A 13 3.36 -5.35 4.46
C LEU A 13 2.84 -5.40 5.89
N GLY A 14 1.55 -5.62 6.02
CA GLY A 14 0.84 -5.67 7.29
C GLY A 14 0.09 -6.98 7.43
N TYR A 15 0.45 -7.76 8.45
CA TYR A 15 -0.37 -8.85 8.95
C TYR A 15 -1.10 -8.31 10.18
N LYS A 16 -2.42 -8.20 10.12
CA LYS A 16 -3.20 -7.67 11.23
C LYS A 16 -3.75 -8.84 12.05
N ASN A 17 -2.93 -9.40 12.95
CA ASN A 17 -3.46 -10.19 14.05
C ASN A 17 -2.53 -10.29 15.26
N LEU A 18 -3.05 -9.90 16.43
CA LEU A 18 -2.55 -10.26 17.75
C LEU A 18 -3.77 -10.24 18.68
N PHE A 19 -4.34 -11.41 18.98
CA PHE A 19 -5.31 -11.70 20.06
C PHE A 19 -6.82 -11.64 19.80
N THR A 20 -7.36 -12.05 18.64
CA THR A 20 -8.79 -12.41 18.63
C THR A 20 -9.06 -13.63 17.76
N LEU A 21 -9.49 -14.71 18.41
CA LEU A 21 -9.72 -16.07 17.91
C LEU A 21 -10.83 -16.19 16.83
N ASP A 22 -11.43 -15.06 16.43
CA ASP A 22 -12.67 -15.00 15.63
C ASP A 22 -12.61 -13.99 14.46
N SER A 23 -11.48 -13.29 14.29
CA SER A 23 -11.42 -12.15 13.36
C SER A 23 -10.77 -12.53 12.04
N GLU A 24 -11.58 -12.93 11.05
CA GLU A 24 -11.38 -12.79 9.59
C GLU A 24 -10.06 -12.07 9.19
N GLU A 25 -8.93 -12.78 9.31
CA GLU A 25 -7.61 -12.17 9.29
C GLU A 25 -7.24 -11.77 7.86
N GLY A 26 -7.21 -10.47 7.64
CA GLY A 26 -6.89 -9.90 6.35
C GLY A 26 -5.40 -9.63 6.18
N PHE A 27 -4.73 -10.37 5.29
CA PHE A 27 -3.39 -10.00 4.85
C PHE A 27 -3.44 -8.67 4.10
N THR A 28 -2.53 -7.74 4.41
CA THR A 28 -2.40 -6.48 3.69
C THR A 28 -1.01 -6.32 3.12
N ALA A 29 -0.96 -6.03 1.83
CA ALA A 29 0.27 -5.70 1.11
C ALA A 29 0.06 -4.42 0.30
N GLY A 30 1.09 -3.62 0.16
CA GLY A 30 1.02 -2.37 -0.58
C GLY A 30 2.39 -1.96 -1.06
N VAL A 31 2.42 -1.34 -2.23
CA VAL A 31 3.59 -0.74 -2.83
C VAL A 31 3.21 0.65 -3.34
N GLY A 32 3.94 1.67 -2.92
CA GLY A 32 3.82 3.03 -3.41
C GLY A 32 5.14 3.46 -4.04
N THR A 33 5.08 4.21 -5.13
CA THR A 33 6.25 4.89 -5.69
C THR A 33 5.95 6.35 -5.98
N LYS A 34 6.92 7.22 -5.70
CA LYS A 34 6.89 8.65 -6.00
C LYS A 34 8.04 9.01 -6.93
N LEU A 35 7.69 9.33 -8.16
CA LEU A 35 8.59 9.84 -9.19
C LEU A 35 8.54 11.36 -9.17
N LYS A 36 9.65 12.00 -8.83
CA LYS A 36 9.80 13.46 -9.00
C LYS A 36 10.26 13.72 -10.43
N LEU A 37 9.44 14.43 -11.19
CA LEU A 37 9.77 14.86 -12.55
C LEU A 37 10.47 16.23 -12.50
N ALA A 38 11.17 16.57 -13.58
CA ALA A 38 11.73 17.91 -13.74
C ALA A 38 10.60 18.94 -13.90
N GLY A 39 10.74 20.10 -13.25
CA GLY A 39 9.73 21.17 -13.30
C GLY A 39 8.76 21.22 -12.12
N GLY A 40 9.07 20.57 -10.98
CA GLY A 40 8.26 20.63 -9.76
C GLY A 40 7.12 19.61 -9.69
N VAL A 41 6.83 18.95 -10.82
CA VAL A 41 5.78 17.93 -10.90
C VAL A 41 6.24 16.64 -10.21
N ALA A 42 5.37 16.00 -9.42
CA ALA A 42 5.60 14.65 -8.91
C ALA A 42 4.45 13.71 -9.26
N LEU A 43 4.80 12.55 -9.81
CA LEU A 43 3.89 11.46 -10.09
C LEU A 43 3.93 10.48 -8.91
N LYS A 44 2.76 10.14 -8.37
CA LYS A 44 2.58 9.13 -7.31
C LYS A 44 1.78 7.97 -7.88
N ILE A 45 2.27 6.77 -7.65
CA ILE A 45 1.62 5.52 -8.06
C ILE A 45 1.58 4.64 -6.82
N ASP A 46 0.39 4.37 -6.32
CA ASP A 46 0.17 3.54 -5.14
C ASP A 46 -0.73 2.35 -5.49
N TYR A 47 -0.24 1.15 -5.23
CA TYR A 47 -0.96 -0.10 -5.37
C TYR A 47 -1.09 -0.76 -4.00
N ALA A 48 -2.31 -1.00 -3.55
CA ALA A 48 -2.60 -1.66 -2.29
C ALA A 48 -3.48 -2.88 -2.55
N TYR A 49 -3.12 -3.98 -1.92
CA TYR A 49 -3.80 -5.24 -1.92
C TYR A 49 -4.18 -5.60 -0.48
N GLN A 50 -5.44 -5.90 -0.26
CA GLN A 50 -5.93 -6.27 1.05
C GLN A 50 -6.90 -7.44 0.90
N GLU A 51 -6.55 -8.54 1.54
CA GLU A 51 -7.49 -9.60 1.83
C GLU A 51 -8.31 -9.14 3.04
N LEU A 52 -9.63 -9.17 2.95
CA LEU A 52 -10.51 -9.04 4.11
C LEU A 52 -11.29 -10.34 4.16
N GLY A 53 -11.32 -11.05 5.28
CA GLY A 53 -11.86 -12.42 5.32
C GLY A 53 -13.28 -12.57 4.73
N ARG A 54 -14.15 -11.55 4.83
CA ARG A 54 -15.47 -11.51 4.15
C ARG A 54 -15.51 -10.88 2.76
N LEU A 55 -14.52 -10.07 2.38
CA LEU A 55 -14.49 -9.39 1.09
C LEU A 55 -13.31 -9.93 0.30
N GLU A 56 -13.62 -10.91 -0.55
CA GLU A 56 -12.66 -11.57 -1.43
C GLU A 56 -11.87 -10.52 -2.22
N ASN A 57 -10.60 -10.31 -1.86
CA ASN A 57 -9.60 -9.56 -2.61
C ASN A 57 -9.93 -8.07 -2.92
N ALA A 58 -9.73 -7.17 -1.95
CA ALA A 58 -9.79 -5.72 -2.19
C ALA A 58 -8.46 -5.21 -2.78
N GLN A 59 -8.48 -4.86 -4.07
CA GLN A 59 -7.33 -4.26 -4.76
C GLN A 59 -7.61 -2.78 -5.02
N ARG A 60 -6.65 -1.91 -4.68
CA ARG A 60 -6.74 -0.47 -4.88
C ARG A 60 -5.52 0.01 -5.66
N PHE A 61 -5.78 0.60 -6.82
CA PHE A 61 -4.78 1.30 -7.61
C PHE A 61 -5.07 2.80 -7.56
N SER A 62 -4.05 3.59 -7.24
CA SER A 62 -4.13 5.04 -7.11
C SER A 62 -3.03 5.69 -7.94
N LEU A 63 -3.42 6.68 -8.74
CA LEU A 63 -2.53 7.53 -9.51
C LEU A 63 -2.73 8.97 -9.06
N GLY A 64 -1.65 9.65 -8.69
CA GLY A 64 -1.67 11.03 -8.23
C GLY A 64 -0.66 11.88 -9.00
N PHE A 65 -1.07 13.08 -9.38
CA PHE A 65 -0.19 14.11 -9.93
C PHE A 65 -0.13 15.26 -8.92
N GLU A 66 1.08 15.71 -8.62
CA GLU A 66 1.37 16.82 -7.72
C GLU A 66 2.11 17.88 -8.54
N PHE A 67 1.73 19.15 -8.44
CA PHE A 67 2.26 20.29 -9.19
C PHE A 67 2.59 21.45 -8.25
#